data_AF-A0A8J9WJ65-F1
#
_entry.id   AF-A0A8J9WJ65-F1
#
_cell.length_a   1.000
_cell.length_b   1.000
_cell.length_c   1.000
_cell.angle_alpha   90.00
_cell.angle_beta   90.00
_cell.angle_gamma   90.00
#
_symmetry.space_group_name_H-M   'P 1'
#
loop_
_entity.id
_entity.type
_entity.pdbx_description
1 polymer ?
#
loop_
_entity_poly.entity_id
_entity_poly.type
_entity_poly.pdbx_seq_one_letter_code
_entity_poly.pdbx_strand_id
1 'polypeptide(L)'
;MAFPNWQQQEPVFLVFGRSGWIGGLVGELLTSQGAKFEFANARLEDRAGILADIERVKPTHVLNAAGLTGRPNVDWCEDHKIETIRVNVLGMLNLADICLEKKLHLTTYATGCIFHYDKDFPEGSGKGFKEEDTPNFTGSYYSYTKAMVESLLKEYPNILVLRVRMPIVGDLTYTRNFISKIIRYEKIINIPNSMTVLPELLPYSIEMAKRGLTGIMNYTNPGAISHNEIMELYKSYVDPEFTWKNFTVEEQAEVIKAPRSNNLLDTTRIEGEFPQILPIRQSLIKYVFEPAAANKEEVRAAVRAMRGGRV
;
A
#
# COMPACT_ATOMS: atom_id res chain seq x y z
N MET A 1 -22.19 7.63 19.29
CA MET A 1 -21.11 7.80 20.28
C MET A 1 -20.34 9.06 19.92
N ALA A 2 -20.02 9.96 20.86
CA ALA A 2 -19.21 11.16 20.55
C ALA A 2 -17.71 10.83 20.61
N PHE A 3 -16.99 11.12 19.53
CA PHE A 3 -15.52 11.01 19.45
C PHE A 3 -14.85 12.30 19.93
N PRO A 4 -13.62 12.22 20.46
CA PRO A 4 -12.83 13.41 20.74
C PRO A 4 -12.53 14.18 19.44
N ASN A 5 -12.33 15.49 19.55
CA ASN A 5 -11.81 16.26 18.43
C ASN A 5 -10.31 15.98 18.27
N TRP A 6 -9.96 15.06 17.38
CA TRP A 6 -8.56 14.65 17.15
C TRP A 6 -7.65 15.80 16.71
N GLN A 7 -8.20 16.86 16.11
CA GLN A 7 -7.43 18.04 15.68
C GLN A 7 -6.97 18.93 16.85
N GLN A 8 -7.62 18.84 18.01
CA GLN A 8 -7.35 19.70 19.17
C GLN A 8 -6.46 19.05 20.22
N GLN A 9 -6.01 17.81 20.00
CA GLN A 9 -5.13 17.10 20.92
C GLN A 9 -3.78 16.81 20.29
N GLU A 10 -2.73 16.78 21.12
CA GLU A 10 -1.42 16.33 20.67
C GLU A 10 -1.48 14.83 20.32
N PRO A 11 -1.11 14.43 19.09
CA PRO A 11 -1.15 13.02 18.69
C PRO A 11 -0.12 12.16 19.43
N VAL A 12 -0.58 11.03 19.97
CA VAL A 12 0.24 9.92 20.45
C VAL A 12 -0.14 8.70 19.63
N PHE A 13 0.79 8.19 18.83
CA PHE A 13 0.55 7.11 17.88
C PHE A 13 0.93 5.74 18.45
N LEU A 14 0.03 4.77 18.34
CA LEU A 14 0.37 3.35 18.47
C LEU A 14 0.47 2.73 17.07
N VAL A 15 1.62 2.17 16.71
CA VAL A 15 1.89 1.68 15.35
C VAL A 15 1.96 0.15 15.33
N PHE A 16 1.09 -0.48 14.55
CA PHE A 16 1.15 -1.93 14.27
C PHE A 16 1.93 -2.21 12.98
N GLY A 17 2.71 -3.29 12.99
CA GLY A 17 3.45 -3.76 11.81
C GLY A 17 4.91 -3.32 11.75
N ARG A 18 5.60 -3.20 12.90
CA ARG A 18 7.02 -2.82 13.01
C ARG A 18 7.96 -3.58 12.07
N SER A 19 7.77 -4.90 11.93
CA SER A 19 8.59 -5.76 11.07
C SER A 19 8.16 -5.73 9.59
N GLY A 20 7.09 -4.99 9.29
CA GLY A 20 6.56 -4.78 7.96
C GLY A 20 7.23 -3.59 7.28
N TRP A 21 7.08 -3.52 5.97
CA TRP A 21 7.72 -2.48 5.17
C TRP A 21 7.13 -1.09 5.46
N ILE A 22 5.82 -0.93 5.30
CA ILE A 22 5.15 0.35 5.56
C ILE A 22 5.29 0.74 7.03
N GLY A 23 5.15 -0.21 7.97
CA GLY A 23 5.28 0.07 9.40
C GLY A 23 6.66 0.59 9.79
N GLY A 24 7.74 0.04 9.20
CA GLY A 24 9.09 0.57 9.37
C GLY A 24 9.24 2.01 8.89
N LEU A 25 8.81 2.29 7.65
CA LEU A 25 8.86 3.63 7.06
C LEU A 25 8.03 4.65 7.84
N VAL A 26 6.85 4.25 8.34
CA VAL A 26 6.00 5.10 9.20
C VAL A 26 6.72 5.42 10.51
N GLY A 27 7.40 4.45 11.13
CA GLY A 27 8.17 4.70 12.35
C GLY A 27 9.37 5.63 12.13
N GLU A 28 10.10 5.45 11.01
CA GLU A 28 11.19 6.36 10.61
C GLU A 28 10.67 7.79 10.43
N LEU A 29 9.54 7.94 9.73
CA LEU A 29 8.93 9.24 9.46
C LEU A 29 8.38 9.91 10.74
N LEU A 30 7.75 9.15 11.63
CA LEU A 30 7.31 9.66 12.93
C LEU A 30 8.50 10.11 13.79
N THR A 31 9.60 9.33 13.76
CA THR A 31 10.86 9.69 14.44
C THR A 31 11.43 10.99 13.88
N SER A 32 11.52 11.13 12.56
CA SER A 32 12.07 12.35 11.93
C SER A 32 11.21 13.59 12.17
N GLN A 33 9.90 13.41 12.39
CA GLN A 33 8.97 14.50 12.75
C GLN A 33 8.97 14.82 14.25
N GLY A 34 9.69 14.07 15.08
CA GLY A 34 9.65 14.22 16.55
C GLY A 34 8.28 13.88 17.14
N ALA A 35 7.48 13.04 16.47
CA ALA A 35 6.15 12.66 16.92
C ALA A 35 6.22 11.68 18.11
N LYS A 36 5.25 11.76 19.02
CA LYS A 36 5.11 10.79 20.11
C LYS A 36 4.51 9.50 19.55
N PHE A 37 5.27 8.41 19.56
CA PHE A 37 4.76 7.12 19.13
C PHE A 37 5.46 5.95 19.80
N GLU A 38 4.76 4.82 19.81
CA GLU A 38 5.33 3.52 20.15
C GLU A 38 4.85 2.45 19.16
N PHE A 39 5.68 1.44 18.93
CA PHE A 39 5.24 0.24 18.22
C PHE A 39 4.45 -0.67 19.17
N ALA A 40 3.38 -1.25 18.66
CA ALA A 40 2.66 -2.33 19.34
C ALA A 40 3.55 -3.58 19.47
N ASN A 41 3.42 -4.26 20.60
CA ASN A 41 4.03 -5.56 20.84
C ASN A 41 3.08 -6.69 20.40
N ALA A 42 1.78 -6.46 20.50
CA ALA A 42 0.76 -7.45 20.22
C ALA A 42 0.65 -7.76 18.72
N ARG A 43 0.26 -9.00 18.43
CA ARG A 43 -0.24 -9.38 17.10
C ARG A 43 -1.71 -8.99 16.98
N LEU A 44 -2.18 -8.80 15.76
CA LEU A 44 -3.56 -8.36 15.52
C LEU A 44 -4.60 -9.38 16.01
N GLU A 45 -4.30 -10.67 15.89
CA GLU A 45 -5.16 -11.74 16.38
C GLU A 45 -5.20 -11.87 17.92
N ASP A 46 -4.31 -11.19 18.64
CA ASP A 46 -4.25 -11.17 20.10
C ASP A 46 -4.97 -9.93 20.66
N ARG A 47 -6.29 -10.06 20.84
CA ARG A 47 -7.15 -8.99 21.36
C ARG A 47 -6.69 -8.50 22.74
N ALA A 48 -6.26 -9.41 23.62
CA ALA A 48 -5.82 -9.06 24.97
C ALA A 48 -4.50 -8.27 24.94
N GLY A 49 -3.57 -8.69 24.07
CA GLY A 49 -2.34 -7.94 23.81
C GLY A 49 -2.59 -6.53 23.28
N ILE A 50 -3.53 -6.36 22.33
CA ILE A 50 -3.88 -5.03 21.82
C ILE A 50 -4.39 -4.12 22.94
N LEU A 51 -5.24 -4.63 23.82
CA LEU A 51 -5.74 -3.87 24.99
C LEU A 51 -4.60 -3.48 25.94
N ALA A 52 -3.65 -4.39 26.17
CA ALA A 52 -2.48 -4.12 27.00
C ALA A 52 -1.58 -3.03 26.39
N ASP A 53 -1.36 -3.05 25.07
CA ASP A 53 -0.62 -1.99 24.38
C ASP A 53 -1.32 -0.64 24.47
N ILE A 54 -2.65 -0.60 24.32
CA ILE A 54 -3.42 0.64 24.44
C ILE A 54 -3.37 1.19 25.87
N GLU A 55 -3.48 0.35 26.90
CA GLU A 55 -3.38 0.81 28.29
C GLU A 55 -1.99 1.35 28.63
N ARG A 56 -0.95 0.70 28.10
CA ARG A 56 0.45 1.07 28.31
C ARG A 56 0.79 2.40 27.63
N VAL A 57 0.42 2.56 26.36
CA VAL A 57 0.82 3.71 25.53
C VAL A 57 -0.14 4.89 25.69
N LYS A 58 -1.40 4.62 26.04
CA LYS A 58 -2.49 5.61 26.07
C LYS A 58 -2.56 6.44 24.78
N PRO A 59 -2.61 5.79 23.61
CA PRO A 59 -2.57 6.49 22.33
C PRO A 59 -3.83 7.32 22.12
N THR A 60 -3.73 8.32 21.26
CA THR A 60 -4.89 9.03 20.70
C THR A 60 -5.23 8.55 19.29
N HIS A 61 -4.23 8.00 18.59
CA HIS A 61 -4.31 7.51 17.22
C HIS A 61 -3.62 6.15 17.08
N VAL A 62 -4.15 5.29 16.24
CA VAL A 62 -3.57 4.00 15.89
C VAL A 62 -3.28 3.98 14.39
N LEU A 63 -2.06 3.59 14.01
CA LEU A 63 -1.67 3.38 12.62
C LEU A 63 -1.42 1.90 12.39
N ASN A 64 -2.28 1.26 11.60
CA ASN A 64 -2.18 -0.16 11.30
C ASN A 64 -1.54 -0.42 9.94
N ALA A 65 -0.24 -0.74 9.96
CA ALA A 65 0.50 -1.25 8.80
C ALA A 65 0.74 -2.77 8.88
N ALA A 66 0.11 -3.47 9.83
CA ALA A 66 0.19 -4.91 9.92
C ALA A 66 -0.79 -5.58 8.95
N GLY A 67 -0.33 -6.68 8.35
CA GLY A 67 -1.10 -7.48 7.42
C GLY A 67 -0.28 -8.63 6.86
N LEU A 68 -0.97 -9.69 6.44
CA LEU A 68 -0.35 -10.87 5.87
C LEU A 68 -0.52 -10.85 4.35
N THR A 69 0.58 -10.69 3.62
CA THR A 69 0.63 -10.75 2.15
C THR A 69 1.34 -12.00 1.64
N GLY A 70 1.76 -12.89 2.55
CA GLY A 70 2.50 -14.11 2.22
C GLY A 70 3.95 -13.88 1.80
N ARG A 71 4.70 -14.97 1.62
CA ARG A 71 6.03 -14.97 0.99
C ARG A 71 6.07 -16.06 -0.10
N PRO A 72 6.63 -15.77 -1.29
CA PRO A 72 7.20 -14.49 -1.72
C PRO A 72 6.15 -13.44 -2.12
N ASN A 73 4.90 -13.83 -2.30
CA ASN A 73 3.80 -12.96 -2.73
C ASN A 73 2.43 -13.51 -2.26
N VAL A 74 1.34 -12.89 -2.72
CA VAL A 74 -0.04 -13.20 -2.31
C VAL A 74 -0.53 -14.59 -2.74
N ASP A 75 0.15 -15.28 -3.65
CA ASP A 75 -0.19 -16.66 -4.03
C ASP A 75 -0.07 -17.63 -2.85
N TRP A 76 0.76 -17.29 -1.86
CA TRP A 76 0.85 -18.04 -0.60
C TRP A 76 -0.49 -18.13 0.13
N CYS A 77 -1.33 -17.09 0.00
CA CYS A 77 -2.64 -17.04 0.66
C CYS A 77 -3.64 -18.06 0.09
N GLU A 78 -3.43 -18.57 -1.13
CA GLU A 78 -4.27 -19.62 -1.73
C GLU A 78 -4.15 -20.93 -0.96
N ASP A 79 -2.94 -21.25 -0.48
CA ASP A 79 -2.65 -22.48 0.25
C ASP A 79 -2.75 -22.29 1.79
N HIS A 80 -2.78 -21.05 2.28
CA HIS A 80 -2.76 -20.69 3.72
C HIS A 80 -3.95 -19.79 4.08
N LYS A 81 -5.15 -20.29 3.80
CA LYS A 81 -6.40 -19.54 3.95
C LYS A 81 -6.71 -19.21 5.40
N ILE A 82 -6.45 -20.15 6.32
CA ILE A 82 -6.76 -19.99 7.75
C ILE A 82 -5.88 -18.91 8.38
N GLU A 83 -4.58 -18.90 8.07
CA GLU A 83 -3.63 -17.90 8.52
C GLU A 83 -3.99 -16.52 7.97
N THR A 84 -4.38 -16.47 6.70
CA THR A 84 -4.91 -15.26 6.05
C THR A 84 -6.14 -14.72 6.78
N ILE A 85 -7.14 -15.57 7.08
CA ILE A 85 -8.33 -15.17 7.85
C ILE A 85 -7.94 -14.66 9.24
N ARG A 86 -7.09 -15.41 9.95
CA ARG A 86 -6.70 -15.09 11.34
C ARG A 86 -6.11 -13.69 11.46
N VAL A 87 -5.20 -13.33 10.55
CA VAL A 87 -4.54 -12.02 10.61
C VAL A 87 -5.36 -10.94 9.90
N ASN A 88 -5.71 -11.16 8.63
CA ASN A 88 -6.27 -10.10 7.79
C ASN A 88 -7.76 -9.83 8.06
N VAL A 89 -8.50 -10.81 8.59
CA VAL A 89 -9.92 -10.66 8.91
C VAL A 89 -10.10 -10.49 10.41
N LEU A 90 -9.85 -11.54 11.21
CA LEU A 90 -10.10 -11.51 12.65
C LEU A 90 -9.24 -10.45 13.34
N GLY A 91 -7.95 -10.40 13.02
CA GLY A 91 -7.05 -9.42 13.62
C GLY A 91 -7.39 -7.97 13.28
N MET A 92 -7.76 -7.69 12.03
CA MET A 92 -8.19 -6.35 11.62
C MET A 92 -9.49 -5.93 12.31
N LEU A 93 -10.46 -6.84 12.41
CA LEU A 93 -11.74 -6.56 13.10
C LEU A 93 -11.55 -6.39 14.61
N ASN A 94 -10.66 -7.16 15.25
CA ASN A 94 -10.28 -6.95 16.64
C ASN A 94 -9.77 -5.52 16.86
N LEU A 95 -8.85 -5.05 16.02
CA LEU A 95 -8.27 -3.73 16.16
C LEU A 95 -9.31 -2.62 15.92
N ALA A 96 -10.12 -2.74 14.87
CA ALA A 96 -11.18 -1.78 14.56
C ALA A 96 -12.18 -1.64 15.72
N ASP A 97 -12.62 -2.77 16.25
CA ASP A 97 -13.58 -2.85 17.36
C ASP A 97 -13.02 -2.26 18.66
N ILE A 98 -11.79 -2.63 19.05
CA ILE A 98 -11.14 -2.03 20.23
C ILE A 98 -10.95 -0.51 20.05
N CYS A 99 -10.49 -0.06 18.88
CA CYS A 99 -10.32 1.37 18.62
C CYS A 99 -11.64 2.13 18.74
N LEU A 100 -12.76 1.54 18.28
CA LEU A 100 -14.09 2.11 18.46
C LEU A 100 -14.48 2.21 19.94
N GLU A 101 -14.37 1.11 20.71
CA GLU A 101 -14.65 1.07 22.15
C GLU A 101 -13.84 2.12 22.93
N LYS A 102 -12.57 2.29 22.55
CA LYS A 102 -11.62 3.21 23.19
C LYS A 102 -11.65 4.62 22.59
N LYS A 103 -12.52 4.88 21.62
CA LYS A 103 -12.68 6.18 20.92
C LYS A 103 -11.38 6.70 20.29
N LEU A 104 -10.57 5.79 19.76
CA LEU A 104 -9.31 6.07 19.10
C LEU A 104 -9.52 6.29 17.60
N HIS A 105 -8.76 7.21 17.00
CA HIS A 105 -8.67 7.27 15.55
C HIS A 105 -7.87 6.06 15.05
N LEU A 106 -8.35 5.37 14.02
CA LEU A 106 -7.62 4.27 13.40
C LEU A 106 -7.37 4.56 11.92
N THR A 107 -6.11 4.69 11.51
CA THR A 107 -5.75 4.66 10.09
C THR A 107 -5.18 3.28 9.75
N THR A 108 -5.72 2.62 8.72
CA THR A 108 -5.26 1.30 8.28
C THR A 108 -4.78 1.33 6.84
N TYR A 109 -3.58 0.80 6.59
CA TYR A 109 -3.02 0.65 5.24
C TYR A 109 -3.58 -0.64 4.62
N ALA A 110 -4.65 -0.49 3.86
CA ALA A 110 -5.35 -1.57 3.18
C ALA A 110 -4.86 -1.71 1.73
N THR A 111 -5.74 -2.08 0.79
CA THR A 111 -5.35 -2.30 -0.59
C THR A 111 -6.44 -1.91 -1.58
N GLY A 112 -6.03 -1.25 -2.66
CA GLY A 112 -6.89 -1.03 -3.84
C GLY A 112 -6.84 -2.18 -4.85
N CYS A 113 -6.15 -3.29 -4.53
CA CYS A 113 -6.08 -4.48 -5.38
C CYS A 113 -7.33 -5.38 -5.23
N ILE A 114 -8.49 -4.76 -5.03
CA ILE A 114 -9.83 -5.36 -4.92
C ILE A 114 -10.74 -4.93 -6.07
N PHE A 115 -10.17 -4.21 -7.04
CA PHE A 115 -10.82 -3.83 -8.31
C PHE A 115 -10.07 -4.37 -9.52
N HIS A 116 -10.78 -4.55 -10.63
CA HIS A 116 -10.24 -4.91 -11.94
C HIS A 116 -10.97 -4.13 -13.02
N TYR A 117 -10.28 -3.72 -14.09
CA TYR A 117 -10.93 -3.14 -15.26
C TYR A 117 -12.03 -4.06 -15.79
N ASP A 118 -13.16 -3.48 -16.18
CA ASP A 118 -14.29 -4.22 -16.72
C ASP A 118 -15.03 -3.37 -17.78
N LYS A 119 -16.22 -3.80 -18.18
CA LYS A 119 -17.03 -3.06 -19.18
C LYS A 119 -17.42 -1.65 -18.72
N ASP A 120 -17.59 -1.42 -17.42
CA ASP A 120 -18.07 -0.17 -16.83
C ASP A 120 -16.90 0.75 -16.46
N PHE A 121 -15.71 0.15 -16.27
CA PHE A 121 -14.42 0.80 -16.09
C PHE A 121 -13.39 0.23 -17.08
N PRO A 122 -13.48 0.52 -18.39
CA PRO A 122 -12.54 -0.01 -19.37
C PRO A 122 -11.13 0.51 -19.17
N GLU A 123 -10.13 -0.32 -19.49
CA GLU A 123 -8.74 0.09 -19.55
C GLU A 123 -8.56 1.27 -20.52
N GLY A 124 -7.77 2.27 -20.12
CA GLY A 124 -7.49 3.46 -20.95
C GLY A 124 -8.61 4.50 -21.02
N SER A 125 -9.78 4.25 -20.40
CA SER A 125 -10.90 5.20 -20.41
C SER A 125 -10.68 6.48 -19.59
N GLY A 126 -9.69 6.47 -18.68
CA GLY A 126 -9.48 7.53 -17.69
C GLY A 126 -10.50 7.54 -16.53
N LYS A 127 -11.51 6.64 -16.56
CA LYS A 127 -12.50 6.50 -15.49
C LYS A 127 -11.96 5.57 -14.40
N GLY A 128 -11.76 6.11 -13.20
CA GLY A 128 -11.27 5.36 -12.05
C GLY A 128 -12.40 4.87 -11.12
N PHE A 129 -12.12 3.79 -10.38
CA PHE A 129 -12.99 3.32 -9.29
C PHE A 129 -12.93 4.28 -8.11
N LYS A 130 -14.07 4.65 -7.56
CA LYS A 130 -14.22 5.56 -6.42
C LYS A 130 -14.26 4.83 -5.08
N GLU A 131 -14.23 5.58 -4.00
CA GLU A 131 -14.34 5.10 -2.63
C GLU A 131 -15.65 4.32 -2.37
N GLU A 132 -16.75 4.80 -2.95
CA GLU A 132 -18.10 4.23 -2.84
C GLU A 132 -18.32 2.97 -3.69
N ASP A 133 -17.47 2.73 -4.71
CA ASP A 133 -17.64 1.61 -5.61
C ASP A 133 -17.51 0.26 -4.89
N THR A 134 -18.28 -0.71 -5.37
CA THR A 134 -18.25 -2.08 -4.84
C THR A 134 -17.07 -2.83 -5.44
N PRO A 135 -16.21 -3.47 -4.62
CA PRO A 135 -15.11 -4.29 -5.12
C PRO A 135 -15.58 -5.33 -6.14
N ASN A 136 -14.99 -5.34 -7.33
CA ASN A 136 -15.33 -6.27 -8.42
C ASN A 136 -14.24 -7.32 -8.67
N PHE A 137 -13.16 -7.35 -7.87
CA PHE A 137 -12.06 -8.31 -8.04
C PHE A 137 -11.84 -9.18 -6.82
N THR A 138 -12.18 -10.46 -6.98
CA THR A 138 -11.99 -11.52 -5.98
C THR A 138 -11.14 -12.68 -6.52
N GLY A 139 -10.39 -12.44 -7.61
CA GLY A 139 -9.62 -13.47 -8.31
C GLY A 139 -8.46 -14.09 -7.51
N SER A 140 -8.11 -13.54 -6.35
CA SER A 140 -7.23 -14.19 -5.38
C SER A 140 -7.88 -14.21 -4.00
N TYR A 141 -7.57 -15.22 -3.20
CA TYR A 141 -8.04 -15.34 -1.83
C TYR A 141 -7.62 -14.14 -0.96
N TYR A 142 -6.44 -13.59 -1.22
CA TYR A 142 -6.00 -12.33 -0.62
C TYR A 142 -6.96 -11.18 -0.96
N SER A 143 -7.24 -10.94 -2.24
CA SER A 143 -8.15 -9.86 -2.66
C SER A 143 -9.58 -10.08 -2.16
N TYR A 144 -10.06 -11.33 -2.19
CA TYR A 144 -11.37 -11.71 -1.67
C TYR A 144 -11.52 -11.35 -0.18
N THR A 145 -10.57 -11.75 0.66
CA THR A 145 -10.62 -11.46 2.10
C THR A 145 -10.48 -9.96 2.38
N LYS A 146 -9.66 -9.23 1.63
CA LYS A 146 -9.52 -7.77 1.78
C LYS A 146 -10.78 -7.01 1.37
N ALA A 147 -11.45 -7.43 0.29
CA ALA A 147 -12.72 -6.85 -0.12
C ALA A 147 -13.81 -7.05 0.95
N MET A 148 -13.90 -8.27 1.52
CA MET A 148 -14.82 -8.57 2.62
C MET A 148 -14.56 -7.67 3.83
N VAL A 149 -13.30 -7.54 4.25
CA VAL A 149 -12.94 -6.74 5.42
C VAL A 149 -13.19 -5.26 5.19
N GLU A 150 -12.88 -4.72 4.01
CA GLU A 150 -13.18 -3.30 3.71
C GLU A 150 -14.68 -3.01 3.85
N SER A 151 -15.55 -3.90 3.34
CA SER A 151 -17.00 -3.76 3.49
C SER A 151 -17.47 -3.75 4.95
N LEU A 152 -16.80 -4.50 5.84
CA LEU A 152 -17.09 -4.47 7.28
C LEU A 152 -16.53 -3.21 7.95
N LEU A 153 -15.34 -2.76 7.55
CA LEU A 153 -14.70 -1.57 8.10
C LEU A 153 -15.46 -0.28 7.76
N LYS A 154 -16.25 -0.25 6.67
CA LYS A 154 -17.14 0.89 6.33
C LYS A 154 -18.08 1.29 7.47
N GLU A 155 -18.46 0.34 8.33
CA GLU A 155 -19.39 0.56 9.44
C GLU A 155 -18.73 1.22 10.67
N TYR A 156 -17.40 1.32 10.70
CA TYR A 156 -16.67 1.91 11.82
C TYR A 156 -16.43 3.41 11.58
N PRO A 157 -17.10 4.33 12.30
CA PRO A 157 -17.05 5.76 11.99
C PRO A 157 -15.70 6.44 12.32
N ASN A 158 -14.84 5.77 13.09
CA ASN A 158 -13.54 6.27 13.54
C ASN A 158 -12.35 5.81 12.69
N ILE A 159 -12.59 5.06 11.62
CA ILE A 159 -11.54 4.47 10.80
C ILE A 159 -11.29 5.24 9.51
N LEU A 160 -10.02 5.37 9.13
CA LEU A 160 -9.55 5.74 7.81
C LEU A 160 -8.94 4.51 7.14
N VAL A 161 -9.49 4.08 6.01
CA VAL A 161 -8.97 2.95 5.22
C VAL A 161 -8.25 3.50 4.00
N LEU A 162 -6.94 3.25 3.89
CA LEU A 162 -6.12 3.71 2.77
C LEU A 162 -5.91 2.58 1.74
N ARG A 163 -6.47 2.72 0.55
CA ARG A 163 -6.32 1.74 -0.55
C ARG A 163 -4.98 1.91 -1.26
N VAL A 164 -3.93 1.33 -0.68
CA VAL A 164 -2.58 1.29 -1.29
C VAL A 164 -2.57 0.35 -2.50
N ARG A 165 -1.85 0.69 -3.57
CA ARG A 165 -1.59 -0.19 -4.71
C ARG A 165 -0.12 -0.16 -5.11
N MET A 166 0.43 -1.34 -5.41
CA MET A 166 1.79 -1.52 -5.96
C MET A 166 2.81 -0.53 -5.35
N PRO A 167 3.08 -0.60 -4.03
CA PRO A 167 3.87 0.41 -3.35
C PRO A 167 5.30 0.52 -3.89
N ILE A 168 5.78 1.76 -4.01
CA ILE A 168 7.09 2.12 -4.58
C ILE A 168 7.87 3.01 -3.60
N VAL A 169 9.19 2.80 -3.54
CA VAL A 169 10.16 3.66 -2.83
C VAL A 169 11.35 3.98 -3.73
N GLY A 170 12.17 4.96 -3.32
CA GLY A 170 13.39 5.35 -4.03
C GLY A 170 14.47 4.26 -4.06
N ASP A 171 14.55 3.40 -3.04
CA ASP A 171 15.49 2.28 -3.03
C ASP A 171 15.07 1.19 -4.03
N LEU A 172 15.73 1.17 -5.19
CA LEU A 172 15.52 0.20 -6.26
C LEU A 172 16.15 -1.17 -5.98
N THR A 173 16.85 -1.35 -4.87
CA THR A 173 17.37 -2.66 -4.43
C THR A 173 16.42 -3.38 -3.47
N TYR A 174 15.48 -2.63 -2.87
CA TYR A 174 14.57 -3.18 -1.89
C TYR A 174 13.60 -4.19 -2.50
N THR A 175 13.73 -5.46 -2.11
CA THR A 175 13.10 -6.59 -2.83
C THR A 175 11.58 -6.57 -2.93
N ARG A 176 10.88 -5.84 -2.03
CA ARG A 176 9.41 -5.70 -2.07
C ARG A 176 8.94 -4.53 -2.92
N ASN A 177 9.82 -3.58 -3.24
CA ASN A 177 9.54 -2.45 -4.13
C ASN A 177 9.06 -2.96 -5.48
N PHE A 178 7.95 -2.42 -5.98
CA PHE A 178 7.35 -2.87 -7.23
C PHE A 178 8.34 -2.73 -8.40
N ILE A 179 9.06 -1.62 -8.48
CA ILE A 179 10.05 -1.37 -9.53
C ILE A 179 11.18 -2.42 -9.48
N SER A 180 11.71 -2.72 -8.29
CA SER A 180 12.73 -3.75 -8.10
C SER A 180 12.25 -5.14 -8.56
N LYS A 181 10.96 -5.46 -8.41
CA LYS A 181 10.40 -6.73 -8.93
C LYS A 181 10.43 -6.77 -10.45
N ILE A 182 9.84 -5.78 -11.11
CA ILE A 182 9.67 -5.81 -12.57
C ILE A 182 11.00 -5.67 -13.32
N ILE A 183 12.00 -4.98 -12.76
CA ILE A 183 13.36 -4.90 -13.32
C ILE A 183 14.05 -6.28 -13.35
N ARG A 184 13.72 -7.16 -12.40
CA ARG A 184 14.32 -8.51 -12.29
C ARG A 184 13.60 -9.56 -13.12
N TYR A 185 12.36 -9.30 -13.52
CA TYR A 185 11.60 -10.25 -14.31
C TYR A 185 12.15 -10.32 -15.74
N GLU A 186 12.17 -11.52 -16.30
CA GLU A 186 12.61 -11.72 -17.69
C GLU A 186 11.60 -11.12 -18.68
N LYS A 187 10.31 -11.31 -18.37
CA LYS A 187 9.17 -10.79 -19.12
C LYS A 187 8.22 -10.06 -18.16
N ILE A 188 7.61 -8.97 -18.63
CA ILE A 188 6.64 -8.18 -17.88
C ILE A 188 5.34 -7.99 -18.66
N ILE A 189 4.21 -7.97 -17.98
CA ILE A 189 2.96 -7.52 -18.59
C ILE A 189 3.01 -6.01 -18.80
N ASN A 190 2.19 -5.45 -19.69
CA ASN A 190 2.12 -4.00 -19.91
C ASN A 190 0.69 -3.48 -19.78
N ILE A 191 0.23 -3.30 -18.53
CA ILE A 191 -1.10 -2.74 -18.23
C ILE A 191 -0.94 -1.48 -17.36
N PRO A 192 -1.59 -0.35 -17.71
CA PRO A 192 -1.64 0.85 -16.88
C PRO A 192 -2.27 0.58 -15.51
N ASN A 193 -1.67 1.09 -14.44
CA ASN A 193 -2.17 0.92 -13.08
C ASN A 193 -1.99 2.18 -12.24
N SER A 194 -2.93 2.44 -11.35
CA SER A 194 -2.68 3.32 -10.19
C SER A 194 -1.66 2.70 -9.24
N MET A 195 -0.73 3.50 -8.76
CA MET A 195 0.34 3.05 -7.86
C MET A 195 0.58 4.07 -6.74
N THR A 196 1.18 3.62 -5.64
CA THR A 196 1.44 4.42 -4.43
C THR A 196 2.93 4.68 -4.30
N VAL A 197 3.38 5.92 -4.52
CA VAL A 197 4.77 6.35 -4.27
C VAL A 197 4.90 6.73 -2.79
N LEU A 198 5.41 5.80 -1.98
CA LEU A 198 5.42 5.91 -0.52
C LEU A 198 6.19 7.13 0.02
N PRO A 199 7.35 7.54 -0.52
CA PRO A 199 8.05 8.73 -0.03
C PRO A 199 7.22 10.01 -0.11
N GLU A 200 6.32 10.12 -1.08
CA GLU A 200 5.41 11.25 -1.19
C GLU A 200 4.16 11.07 -0.32
N LEU A 201 3.53 9.89 -0.42
CA LEU A 201 2.21 9.70 0.16
C LEU A 201 2.25 9.49 1.67
N LEU A 202 3.18 8.69 2.21
CA LEU A 202 3.20 8.37 3.65
C LEU A 202 3.12 9.62 4.57
N PRO A 203 3.80 10.74 4.30
CA PRO A 203 3.58 12.00 5.03
C PRO A 203 2.10 12.41 5.12
N TYR A 204 1.34 12.31 4.03
CA TYR A 204 -0.09 12.62 4.00
C TYR A 204 -0.91 11.66 4.85
N SER A 205 -0.56 10.38 4.96
CA SER A 205 -1.30 9.46 5.85
C SER A 205 -1.23 9.86 7.32
N ILE A 206 -0.06 10.35 7.76
CA ILE A 206 0.12 10.87 9.12
C ILE A 206 -0.69 12.15 9.30
N GLU A 207 -0.65 13.06 8.33
CA GLU A 207 -1.45 14.29 8.37
C GLU A 207 -2.96 14.02 8.36
N MET A 208 -3.45 13.06 7.57
CA MET A 208 -4.86 12.65 7.59
C MET A 208 -5.26 12.08 8.96
N ALA A 209 -4.39 11.28 9.58
CA ALA A 209 -4.62 10.75 10.92
C ALA A 209 -4.73 11.89 11.95
N LYS A 210 -3.80 12.86 11.93
CA LYS A 210 -3.83 14.05 12.80
C LYS A 210 -5.10 14.89 12.59
N ARG A 211 -5.55 15.02 11.33
CA ARG A 211 -6.79 15.71 10.97
C ARG A 211 -8.06 14.95 11.37
N GLY A 212 -7.93 13.68 11.75
CA GLY A 212 -9.04 12.81 12.11
C GLY A 212 -9.94 12.46 10.92
N LEU A 213 -9.40 12.42 9.69
CA LEU A 213 -10.19 12.05 8.50
C LEU A 213 -10.62 10.59 8.60
N THR A 214 -11.83 10.24 8.19
CA THR A 214 -12.35 8.85 8.26
C THR A 214 -12.98 8.41 6.93
N GLY A 215 -13.46 7.16 6.87
CA GLY A 215 -13.98 6.52 5.67
C GLY A 215 -12.87 5.87 4.82
N ILE A 216 -13.23 5.47 3.60
CA ILE A 216 -12.28 4.86 2.66
C ILE A 216 -11.65 5.92 1.79
N MET A 217 -10.36 5.84 1.52
CA MET A 217 -9.62 6.74 0.65
C MET A 217 -8.86 5.92 -0.39
N ASN A 218 -9.08 6.21 -1.68
CA ASN A 218 -8.18 5.76 -2.73
C ASN A 218 -6.81 6.41 -2.51
N TYR A 219 -5.78 5.59 -2.29
CA TYR A 219 -4.50 6.05 -1.76
C TYR A 219 -3.34 5.75 -2.70
N THR A 220 -3.48 6.29 -3.91
CA THR A 220 -2.52 6.22 -5.01
C THR A 220 -2.25 7.61 -5.55
N ASN A 221 -1.13 7.79 -6.24
CA ASN A 221 -0.88 9.02 -6.98
C ASN A 221 -1.90 9.16 -8.13
N PRO A 222 -2.30 10.38 -8.51
CA PRO A 222 -3.24 10.60 -9.62
C PRO A 222 -2.75 10.01 -10.94
N GLY A 223 -3.70 9.44 -11.69
CA GLY A 223 -3.47 8.81 -12.98
C GLY A 223 -3.00 7.35 -12.89
N ALA A 224 -2.60 6.82 -14.04
CA ALA A 224 -2.05 5.48 -14.18
C ALA A 224 -0.73 5.52 -14.94
N ILE A 225 0.11 4.52 -14.69
CA ILE A 225 1.35 4.30 -15.44
C ILE A 225 1.48 2.82 -15.77
N SER A 226 1.90 2.50 -16.99
CA SER A 226 2.13 1.14 -17.44
C SER A 226 3.52 0.63 -17.04
N HIS A 227 3.74 -0.66 -17.16
CA HIS A 227 5.01 -1.28 -16.80
C HIS A 227 6.11 -0.83 -17.76
N ASN A 228 5.81 -0.72 -19.06
CA ASN A 228 6.77 -0.26 -20.07
C ASN A 228 7.18 1.20 -19.83
N GLU A 229 6.25 2.08 -19.48
CA GLU A 229 6.59 3.47 -19.14
C GLU A 229 7.55 3.56 -17.93
N ILE A 230 7.38 2.69 -16.94
CA ILE A 230 8.33 2.59 -15.81
C ILE A 230 9.69 2.07 -16.29
N MET A 231 9.73 1.08 -17.17
CA MET A 231 10.99 0.57 -17.74
C MET A 231 11.70 1.60 -18.60
N GLU A 232 10.97 2.44 -19.33
CA GLU A 232 11.52 3.57 -20.07
C GLU A 232 12.14 4.61 -19.14
N LEU A 233 11.49 4.91 -18.01
CA LEU A 233 12.06 5.78 -16.97
C LEU A 233 13.33 5.15 -16.38
N TYR A 234 13.31 3.87 -16.03
CA TYR A 234 14.49 3.18 -15.52
C TYR A 234 15.66 3.21 -16.53
N LYS A 235 15.37 2.94 -17.81
CA LYS A 235 16.37 2.99 -18.88
C LYS A 235 16.95 4.40 -19.03
N SER A 236 16.11 5.43 -19.00
CA SER A 236 16.53 6.81 -19.21
C SER A 236 17.34 7.39 -18.05
N TYR A 237 16.98 7.04 -16.81
CA TYR A 237 17.60 7.63 -15.61
C TYR A 237 18.72 6.78 -14.99
N VAL A 238 18.72 5.45 -15.20
CA VAL A 238 19.60 4.54 -14.47
C VAL A 238 20.49 3.69 -15.39
N ASP A 239 19.91 2.94 -16.33
CA ASP A 239 20.68 2.02 -17.19
C ASP A 239 20.23 2.08 -18.66
N PRO A 240 20.88 2.90 -19.50
CA PRO A 240 20.53 3.07 -20.92
C PRO A 240 20.61 1.77 -21.75
N GLU A 241 21.36 0.77 -21.29
CA GLU A 241 21.49 -0.53 -21.94
C GLU A 241 20.42 -1.54 -21.48
N PHE A 242 19.54 -1.13 -20.56
CA PHE A 242 18.51 -2.01 -20.03
C PHE A 242 17.51 -2.40 -21.11
N THR A 243 17.21 -3.70 -21.15
CA THR A 243 16.21 -4.31 -22.03
C THR A 243 15.28 -5.22 -21.23
N TRP A 244 14.05 -5.34 -21.74
CA TRP A 244 13.01 -6.20 -21.19
C TRP A 244 12.20 -6.81 -22.34
N LYS A 245 11.45 -7.87 -22.03
CA LYS A 245 10.48 -8.50 -22.92
C LYS A 245 9.08 -8.35 -22.33
N ASN A 246 8.05 -8.40 -23.17
CA ASN A 246 6.68 -8.40 -22.70
C ASN A 246 6.05 -9.81 -22.68
N PHE A 247 5.05 -9.96 -21.82
CA PHE A 247 4.10 -11.07 -21.82
C PHE A 247 2.77 -10.64 -22.48
N THR A 248 2.06 -11.58 -23.10
CA THR A 248 0.60 -11.47 -23.25
C THR A 248 -0.09 -11.80 -21.91
N VAL A 249 -1.38 -11.46 -21.77
CA VAL A 249 -2.15 -11.77 -20.55
C VAL A 249 -2.23 -13.28 -20.32
N GLU A 250 -2.38 -14.04 -21.40
CA GLU A 250 -2.48 -15.50 -21.42
C GLU A 250 -1.17 -16.14 -20.96
N GLU A 251 -0.02 -15.68 -21.49
CA GLU A 251 1.28 -16.16 -21.04
C GLU A 251 1.53 -15.87 -19.55
N GLN A 252 1.03 -14.73 -19.04
CA GLN A 252 1.14 -14.42 -17.62
C GLN A 252 0.29 -15.37 -16.76
N ALA A 253 -0.90 -15.76 -17.24
CA ALA A 253 -1.80 -16.64 -16.51
C ALA A 253 -1.19 -18.03 -16.28
N GLU A 254 -0.31 -18.49 -17.18
CA GLU A 254 0.38 -19.79 -17.05
C GLU A 254 1.44 -19.82 -15.93
N VAL A 255 1.94 -18.66 -15.49
CA VAL A 255 3.04 -18.56 -14.51
C VAL A 255 2.61 -18.10 -13.12
N ILE A 256 1.34 -17.73 -12.92
CA ILE A 256 0.80 -17.26 -11.63
C ILE A 256 -0.25 -18.23 -11.08
N LYS A 257 -0.29 -18.41 -9.75
CA LYS A 257 -1.33 -19.27 -9.12
C LYS A 257 -2.71 -18.61 -9.12
N ALA A 258 -2.76 -17.29 -9.08
CA ALA A 258 -4.00 -16.52 -9.02
C ALA A 258 -3.89 -15.25 -9.89
N PRO A 259 -4.98 -14.84 -10.57
CA PRO A 259 -5.07 -13.58 -11.30
C PRO A 259 -4.58 -12.35 -10.52
N ARG A 260 -4.12 -11.33 -11.25
CA ARG A 260 -3.69 -10.04 -10.68
C ARG A 260 -4.71 -8.94 -10.94
N SER A 261 -4.83 -8.03 -9.98
CA SER A 261 -5.67 -6.84 -10.08
C SER A 261 -5.00 -5.78 -10.97
N ASN A 262 -5.72 -5.32 -12.00
CA ASN A 262 -5.35 -4.18 -12.83
C ASN A 262 -6.48 -3.16 -12.82
N ASN A 263 -6.21 -1.93 -12.40
CA ASN A 263 -7.25 -0.89 -12.31
C ASN A 263 -6.67 0.52 -12.26
N LEU A 264 -7.56 1.49 -12.46
CA LEU A 264 -7.38 2.91 -12.15
C LEU A 264 -8.27 3.23 -10.94
N LEU A 265 -7.72 3.86 -9.91
CA LEU A 265 -8.49 4.44 -8.82
C LEU A 265 -8.70 5.93 -9.08
N ASP A 266 -9.91 6.41 -8.79
CA ASP A 266 -10.23 7.84 -8.80
C ASP A 266 -9.58 8.49 -7.56
N THR A 267 -8.77 9.52 -7.77
CA THR A 267 -8.01 10.20 -6.71
C THR A 267 -8.58 11.56 -6.32
N THR A 268 -9.77 11.91 -6.82
CA THR A 268 -10.40 13.22 -6.57
C THR A 268 -10.47 13.55 -5.08
N ARG A 269 -10.76 12.54 -4.23
CA ARG A 269 -10.87 12.74 -2.78
C ARG A 269 -9.53 13.13 -2.15
N ILE A 270 -8.46 12.38 -2.40
CA ILE A 270 -7.13 12.69 -1.84
C ILE A 270 -6.56 13.98 -2.43
N GLU A 271 -6.81 14.27 -3.70
CA GLU A 271 -6.44 15.53 -4.34
C GLU A 271 -7.16 16.72 -3.69
N GLY A 272 -8.41 16.55 -3.26
CA GLY A 272 -9.13 17.56 -2.48
C GLY A 272 -8.51 17.86 -1.12
N GLU A 273 -7.90 16.87 -0.47
CA GLU A 273 -7.21 17.01 0.82
C GLU A 273 -5.76 17.53 0.69
N PHE A 274 -5.10 17.19 -0.43
CA PHE A 274 -3.71 17.51 -0.73
C PHE A 274 -3.54 17.89 -2.21
N PRO A 275 -3.89 19.12 -2.62
CA PRO A 275 -3.83 19.55 -4.03
C PRO A 275 -2.43 19.52 -4.64
N GLN A 276 -1.38 19.46 -3.82
CA GLN A 276 0.02 19.38 -4.24
C GLN A 276 0.50 17.97 -4.57
N ILE A 277 -0.35 16.94 -4.44
CA ILE A 277 -0.03 15.57 -4.80
C ILE A 277 0.36 15.49 -6.28
N LEU A 278 1.49 14.85 -6.57
CA LEU A 278 1.98 14.72 -7.93
C LEU A 278 1.32 13.56 -8.66
N PRO A 279 0.93 13.73 -9.94
CA PRO A 279 0.57 12.62 -10.80
C PRO A 279 1.66 11.55 -10.82
N ILE A 280 1.26 10.29 -10.98
CA ILE A 280 2.14 9.12 -10.76
C ILE A 280 3.49 9.22 -11.50
N ARG A 281 3.49 9.64 -12.76
CA ARG A 281 4.74 9.78 -13.54
C ARG A 281 5.68 10.84 -12.94
N GLN A 282 5.15 11.99 -12.53
CA GLN A 282 5.95 13.07 -11.95
C GLN A 282 6.46 12.71 -10.56
N SER A 283 5.62 12.04 -9.76
CA SER A 283 6.01 11.52 -8.45
C SER A 283 7.16 10.51 -8.55
N LEU A 284 7.07 9.58 -9.49
CA LEU A 284 8.14 8.61 -9.76
C LEU A 284 9.44 9.29 -10.17
N ILE A 285 9.40 10.30 -11.04
CA ILE A 285 10.60 11.04 -11.43
C ILE A 285 11.24 11.67 -10.19
N LYS A 286 10.49 12.47 -9.44
CA LYS A 286 11.01 13.24 -8.29
C LYS A 286 11.50 12.37 -7.13
N TYR A 287 10.71 11.38 -6.73
CA TYR A 287 10.95 10.62 -5.49
C TYR A 287 11.68 9.29 -5.71
N VAL A 288 11.85 8.86 -6.96
CA VAL A 288 12.48 7.57 -7.27
C VAL A 288 13.62 7.72 -8.26
N PHE A 289 13.36 8.21 -9.46
CA PHE A 289 14.33 8.15 -10.54
C PHE A 289 15.40 9.24 -10.47
N GLU A 290 15.08 10.46 -10.04
CA GLU A 290 16.08 11.51 -9.78
C GLU A 290 17.07 11.10 -8.67
N PRO A 291 16.62 10.61 -7.48
CA PRO A 291 17.53 10.07 -6.47
C PRO A 291 18.35 8.86 -6.96
N ALA A 292 17.73 7.95 -7.72
CA ALA A 292 18.43 6.80 -8.26
C ALA A 292 19.50 7.22 -9.30
N ALA A 293 19.23 8.24 -10.11
CA ALA A 293 20.17 8.78 -11.08
C ALA A 293 21.41 9.40 -10.41
N ALA A 294 21.24 10.03 -9.24
CA ALA A 294 22.34 10.59 -8.46
C ALA A 294 23.35 9.51 -8.01
N ASN A 295 22.89 8.27 -7.79
CA ASN A 295 23.71 7.12 -7.38
C ASN A 295 23.70 6.01 -8.44
N LYS A 296 23.57 6.37 -9.73
CA LYS A 296 23.25 5.41 -10.81
C LYS A 296 24.22 4.22 -10.92
N GLU A 297 25.52 4.43 -10.67
CA GLU A 297 26.51 3.36 -10.81
C GLU A 297 26.33 2.27 -9.75
N GLU A 298 26.09 2.66 -8.49
CA GLU A 298 25.81 1.74 -7.40
C GLU A 298 24.48 1.01 -7.61
N VAL A 299 23.43 1.77 -7.95
CA VAL A 299 22.10 1.20 -8.23
C VAL A 299 22.16 0.21 -9.39
N ARG A 300 22.85 0.56 -10.48
CA ARG A 300 23.03 -0.30 -11.65
C ARG A 300 23.82 -1.56 -11.32
N ALA A 301 24.91 -1.45 -10.54
CA ALA A 301 25.69 -2.59 -10.10
C ALA A 301 24.84 -3.54 -9.24
N ALA A 302 24.09 -3.01 -8.27
CA ALA A 302 23.21 -3.79 -7.42
C ALA A 302 22.10 -4.49 -8.23
N VAL A 303 21.46 -3.78 -9.17
CA VAL A 303 20.44 -4.37 -10.05
C VAL A 303 21.01 -5.47 -10.94
N ARG A 304 22.19 -5.26 -11.52
CA ARG A 304 22.87 -6.28 -12.34
C ARG A 304 23.22 -7.51 -11.52
N ALA A 305 23.71 -7.33 -10.28
CA ALA A 305 23.96 -8.45 -9.36
C ALA A 305 22.67 -9.22 -9.04
N MET A 306 21.55 -8.53 -8.82
CA MET A 306 20.24 -9.17 -8.61
C MET A 306 19.73 -9.95 -9.83
N ARG A 307 20.05 -9.54 -11.07
CA ARG A 307 19.71 -10.28 -12.30
C ARG A 307 20.69 -11.43 -12.59
N GLY A 308 21.97 -11.23 -12.31
CA GLY A 308 23.07 -12.16 -12.59
C GLY A 308 23.25 -13.28 -11.56
N GLY A 309 22.54 -13.25 -10.43
CA GLY A 309 22.49 -14.35 -9.44
C GLY A 309 21.70 -15.59 -9.90
N ARG A 310 21.36 -15.68 -11.19
CA ARG A 310 20.90 -16.89 -11.87
C ARG A 310 21.91 -17.23 -12.97
N VAL A 311 23.01 -17.85 -12.59
CA VAL A 311 23.81 -18.71 -13.47
C VAL A 311 23.61 -20.13 -13.01
#